data_AF-A0AAX4AWW6-F1
#
_entry.id   AF-A0AAX4AWW6-F1
#
_cell.length_a   1.000
_cell.length_b   1.000
_cell.length_c   1.000
_cell.angle_alpha   90.00
_cell.angle_beta   90.00
_cell.angle_gamma   90.00
#
_symmetry.space_group_name_H-M   'P 1'
#
loop_
_entity.id
_entity.type
_entity.pdbx_description
1 polymer ?
#
loop_
_entity_poly.entity_id
_entity_poly.type
_entity_poly.pdbx_seq_one_letter_code
_entity_poly.pdbx_strand_id
1 'polypeptide(L)'
;MRVDESSSDDFCLYGKEDGELALDRLYWISDYPDVVDDRDVYPTDVAEQDLQLVYYGEQLIDVLTVALEEKPDASHQDLVEALNYYQQHDSFMPFDD
;
A
#
# COMPACT_ATOMS: atom_id res chain seq x y z
N MET A 1 -20.36 18.16 -15.31
CA MET A 1 -19.10 17.42 -15.18
C MET A 1 -19.13 16.81 -13.80
N ARG A 2 -19.57 15.55 -13.69
CA ARG A 2 -19.28 14.77 -12.48
C ARG A 2 -17.78 14.55 -12.55
N VAL A 3 -17.06 15.00 -11.54
CA VAL A 3 -15.67 14.60 -11.38
C VAL A 3 -15.79 13.13 -11.01
N ASP A 4 -15.58 12.26 -11.99
CA ASP A 4 -15.06 10.93 -11.70
C ASP A 4 -13.70 11.22 -11.07
N GLU A 5 -13.70 11.46 -9.75
CA GLU A 5 -12.51 11.29 -8.93
C GLU A 5 -12.30 9.79 -8.88
N SER A 6 -11.84 9.21 -10.00
CA SER A 6 -11.11 7.95 -9.95
C SER A 6 -10.11 8.14 -8.82
N SER A 7 -10.18 7.34 -7.75
CA SER A 7 -9.12 7.25 -6.76
C SER A 7 -7.84 7.25 -7.55
N SER A 8 -7.07 8.34 -7.50
CA SER A 8 -5.83 8.37 -8.24
C SER A 8 -4.94 7.41 -7.48
N ASP A 9 -4.79 6.18 -7.96
CA ASP A 9 -3.83 5.18 -7.45
C ASP A 9 -2.37 5.65 -7.64
N ASP A 10 -2.22 6.87 -8.16
CA ASP A 10 -1.03 7.70 -8.33
C ASP A 10 -0.46 8.16 -6.97
N PHE A 11 -0.29 7.22 -6.04
CA PHE A 11 0.49 7.41 -4.81
C PHE A 11 1.26 6.13 -4.47
N CYS A 12 2.16 6.25 -3.50
CA CYS A 12 2.88 5.15 -2.87
C CYS A 12 2.83 5.30 -1.35
N LEU A 13 2.81 4.17 -0.65
CA LEU A 13 2.91 4.08 0.79
C LEU A 13 4.36 3.82 1.19
N TYR A 14 4.87 4.62 2.11
CA TYR A 14 6.25 4.56 2.61
C TYR A 14 6.30 4.35 4.12
N GLY A 15 7.33 3.68 4.61
CA GLY A 15 7.51 3.32 6.02
C GLY A 15 8.97 3.30 6.45
N LYS A 16 9.21 3.33 7.77
CA LYS A 16 10.56 3.28 8.36
C LYS A 16 11.10 1.87 8.62
N GLU A 17 10.21 0.92 8.82
CA GLU A 17 10.57 -0.42 9.23
C GLU A 17 10.45 -1.37 8.03
N ASP A 18 11.52 -2.11 7.78
CA ASP A 18 11.54 -3.25 6.87
C ASP A 18 10.68 -4.36 7.51
N GLY A 19 9.52 -4.66 6.92
CA GLY A 19 8.66 -5.76 7.37
C GLY A 19 7.16 -5.50 7.25
N GLU A 20 6.40 -6.36 7.93
CA GLU A 20 4.94 -6.39 7.89
C GLU A 20 4.30 -5.06 8.33
N LEU A 21 3.22 -4.67 7.65
CA LEU A 21 2.34 -3.59 8.07
C LEU A 21 1.75 -3.88 9.45
N ALA A 22 1.55 -2.82 10.24
CA ALA A 22 0.89 -2.89 11.54
C ALA A 22 0.04 -1.63 11.79
N LEU A 23 -1.06 -1.80 12.51
CA LEU A 23 -2.01 -0.70 12.80
C LEU A 23 -1.41 0.39 13.69
N ASP A 24 -0.47 0.03 14.57
CA ASP A 24 0.15 0.94 15.53
C ASP A 24 1.36 1.69 14.95
N ARG A 25 1.58 1.60 13.63
CA ARG A 25 2.69 2.24 12.91
C ARG A 25 2.23 3.44 12.08
N LEU A 26 3.18 4.34 11.84
CA LEU A 26 2.96 5.50 10.98
C LEU A 26 3.56 5.26 9.60
N TYR A 27 2.78 5.57 8.58
CA TYR A 27 3.16 5.49 7.17
C TYR A 27 3.00 6.84 6.51
N TRP A 28 3.76 7.04 5.43
CA TRP A 28 3.76 8.26 4.64
C TRP A 28 3.20 7.99 3.25
N ILE A 29 2.38 8.90 2.74
CA ILE A 29 1.85 8.84 1.38
C ILE A 29 2.58 9.91 0.56
N SER A 30 3.17 9.51 -0.56
CA SER A 30 3.86 10.41 -1.49
C SER A 30 3.79 9.85 -2.91
N ASP A 31 4.32 10.60 -3.88
CA ASP A 31 4.40 10.20 -5.28
C ASP A 31 5.27 8.94 -5.49
N TYR A 32 5.26 8.41 -6.70
CA TYR A 32 6.11 7.30 -7.10
C TYR A 32 7.59 7.70 -7.10
N PRO A 33 8.51 6.77 -6.83
CA PRO A 33 9.92 7.02 -7.09
C PRO A 33 10.15 7.19 -8.61
N ASP A 34 10.94 8.19 -8.99
CA ASP A 34 11.42 8.35 -10.35
C ASP A 34 12.53 7.32 -10.63
N VAL A 35 12.66 6.86 -11.88
CA VAL A 35 13.78 6.00 -12.29
C VAL A 35 14.79 6.83 -13.08
N VAL A 36 15.97 7.04 -12.50
CA VAL A 36 17.07 7.79 -13.13
C VAL A 36 18.33 6.94 -13.11
N ASP A 37 18.90 6.68 -14.31
CA ASP A 37 20.07 5.82 -14.48
C ASP A 37 19.93 4.44 -13.78
N ASP A 38 18.82 3.75 -14.05
CA ASP A 38 18.47 2.43 -13.49
C ASP A 38 18.42 2.39 -11.94
N ARG A 39 18.18 3.54 -11.30
CA ARG A 39 18.05 3.66 -9.84
C ARG A 39 16.79 4.42 -9.46
N ASP A 40 16.15 3.95 -8.39
CA ASP A 40 15.00 4.61 -7.80
C ASP A 40 15.42 5.90 -7.07
N VAL A 41 14.79 7.00 -7.45
CA VAL A 41 14.94 8.33 -6.87
C VAL A 41 13.64 8.66 -6.15
N TYR A 42 13.69 8.55 -4.83
CA TYR A 42 12.54 8.77 -3.97
C TYR A 42 12.14 10.26 -3.89
N PRO A 43 10.85 10.54 -3.63
CA PRO A 43 10.39 11.89 -3.31
C PRO A 43 11.20 12.54 -2.18
N THR A 44 11.32 13.87 -2.20
CA THR A 44 12.18 14.59 -1.24
C THR A 44 11.76 14.31 0.21
N ASP A 45 10.47 14.38 0.51
CA ASP A 45 9.93 14.16 1.87
C ASP A 45 10.18 12.73 2.37
N VAL A 46 10.25 11.77 1.46
CA VAL A 46 10.53 10.34 1.73
C VAL A 46 12.02 10.15 1.99
N ALA A 47 12.87 10.71 1.13
CA ALA A 47 14.32 10.63 1.24
C ALA A 47 14.87 11.35 2.49
N GLU A 48 14.33 12.52 2.85
CA GLU A 48 14.76 13.28 4.04
C GLU A 48 14.46 12.54 5.36
N GLN A 49 13.47 11.66 5.36
CA GLN A 49 13.03 10.91 6.54
C GLN A 49 13.57 9.47 6.57
N ASP A 50 14.37 9.08 5.57
CA ASP A 50 14.93 7.73 5.39
C ASP A 50 13.80 6.67 5.35
N LEU A 51 12.75 6.95 4.57
CA LEU A 51 11.62 6.04 4.38
C LEU A 51 11.84 5.14 3.16
N GLN A 52 11.27 3.95 3.20
CA GLN A 52 11.32 2.96 2.13
C GLN A 52 9.94 2.73 1.53
N LEU A 53 9.88 2.35 0.25
CA LEU A 53 8.62 1.97 -0.41
C LEU A 53 8.06 0.71 0.23
N VAL A 54 6.80 0.76 0.64
CA VAL A 54 6.06 -0.37 1.21
C VAL A 54 5.03 -0.90 0.22
N TYR A 55 4.27 0.01 -0.42
CA TYR A 55 3.25 -0.35 -1.40
C TYR A 55 3.11 0.67 -2.50
N TYR A 56 2.88 0.20 -3.72
CA TYR A 56 2.27 1.01 -4.77
C TYR A 56 0.78 1.20 -4.48
N GLY A 57 0.24 2.37 -4.80
CA GLY A 57 -1.16 2.72 -4.53
C GLY A 57 -2.15 1.76 -5.18
N GLU A 58 -1.87 1.33 -6.41
CA GLU A 58 -2.66 0.32 -7.14
C GLU A 58 -2.75 -0.99 -6.34
N GLN A 59 -1.60 -1.53 -5.92
CA GLN A 59 -1.55 -2.78 -5.15
C GLN A 59 -2.27 -2.66 -3.81
N LEU A 60 -2.10 -1.54 -3.12
CA LEU A 60 -2.79 -1.27 -1.85
C LEU A 60 -4.30 -1.31 -2.07
N ILE A 61 -4.79 -0.60 -3.09
CA ILE A 61 -6.23 -0.49 -3.38
C ILE A 61 -6.81 -1.82 -3.85
N ASP A 62 -6.10 -2.56 -4.69
CA ASP A 62 -6.54 -3.88 -5.16
C ASP A 62 -6.71 -4.86 -3.99
N VAL A 63 -5.72 -4.97 -3.10
CA VAL A 63 -5.79 -5.90 -1.96
C VAL A 63 -6.92 -5.52 -1.02
N LEU A 64 -7.07 -4.22 -0.72
CA LEU A 64 -8.17 -3.76 0.13
C LEU A 64 -9.54 -3.98 -0.53
N THR A 65 -9.64 -3.79 -1.84
CA THR A 65 -10.88 -4.01 -2.60
C THR A 65 -11.28 -5.47 -2.53
N VAL A 66 -10.37 -6.39 -2.89
CA VAL A 66 -10.66 -7.83 -2.85
C VAL A 66 -11.01 -8.30 -1.44
N ALA A 67 -10.29 -7.85 -0.42
CA ALA A 67 -10.58 -8.21 0.97
C ALA A 67 -11.97 -7.75 1.42
N LEU A 68 -12.39 -6.55 1.04
CA LEU A 68 -13.72 -6.02 1.36
C LEU A 68 -14.84 -6.63 0.50
N GLU A 69 -14.53 -7.10 -0.71
CA GLU A 69 -15.47 -7.86 -1.53
C GLU A 69 -15.74 -9.25 -0.96
N GLU A 70 -14.71 -9.96 -0.47
CA GLU A 70 -14.87 -11.26 0.18
C GLU A 70 -15.43 -11.15 1.60
N LYS A 71 -14.96 -10.18 2.39
CA LYS A 71 -15.39 -9.94 3.77
C LYS A 71 -15.80 -8.46 3.96
N PRO A 72 -17.07 -8.09 3.68
CA PRO A 72 -17.54 -6.72 3.77
C PRO A 72 -17.46 -6.09 5.17
N ASP A 73 -17.41 -6.92 6.21
CA ASP A 73 -17.24 -6.55 7.62
C ASP A 73 -15.80 -6.77 8.12
N ALA A 74 -14.82 -6.86 7.23
CA ALA A 74 -13.41 -6.98 7.57
C ALA A 74 -12.98 -5.88 8.56
N SER A 75 -12.34 -6.30 9.64
CA SER A 75 -11.74 -5.39 10.60
C SER A 75 -10.46 -4.77 10.02
N HIS A 76 -9.97 -3.69 10.63
CA HIS A 76 -8.68 -3.12 10.25
C HIS A 76 -7.53 -4.14 10.36
N GLN A 77 -7.64 -5.09 11.30
CA GLN A 77 -6.65 -6.14 11.47
C GLN A 77 -6.69 -7.13 10.29
N ASP A 78 -7.89 -7.53 9.85
CA ASP A 78 -8.07 -8.39 8.67
C ASP A 78 -7.44 -7.74 7.42
N LEU A 79 -7.63 -6.43 7.24
CA LEU A 79 -7.08 -5.70 6.10
C LEU A 79 -5.54 -5.63 6.14
N VAL A 80 -4.95 -5.43 7.32
CA VAL A 80 -3.50 -5.46 7.49
C VAL A 80 -2.95 -6.86 7.24
N GLU A 81 -3.63 -7.91 7.70
CA GLU A 81 -3.25 -9.30 7.43
C GLU A 81 -3.33 -9.61 5.93
N ALA A 82 -4.36 -9.16 5.22
CA ALA A 82 -4.49 -9.33 3.78
C ALA A 82 -3.35 -8.66 3.00
N LEU A 83 -2.96 -7.45 3.40
CA LEU A 83 -1.80 -6.76 2.83
C LEU A 83 -0.50 -7.52 3.12
N ASN A 84 -0.25 -7.87 4.38
CA ASN A 84 0.96 -8.63 4.72
C ASN A 84 1.04 -9.98 4.01
N TYR A 85 -0.09 -10.65 3.82
CA TYR A 85 -0.18 -11.88 3.04
C TYR A 85 0.18 -11.62 1.58
N TYR A 86 -0.36 -10.57 0.96
CA TYR A 86 -0.06 -10.25 -0.44
C TYR A 86 1.44 -9.98 -0.67
N GLN A 87 2.11 -9.23 0.22
CA GLN A 87 3.56 -9.01 0.13
C GLN A 87 4.38 -10.31 0.18
N GLN A 88 3.92 -11.30 0.96
CA GLN A 88 4.63 -12.56 1.16
C GLN A 88 4.33 -13.59 0.06
N HIS A 89 3.11 -13.57 -0.48
CA HIS A 89 2.58 -14.62 -1.33
C HIS A 89 2.29 -14.20 -2.77
N ASP A 90 2.39 -12.90 -3.10
CA ASP A 90 2.05 -12.33 -4.41
C ASP A 90 0.64 -12.78 -4.88
N SER A 91 -0.27 -12.95 -3.92
CA SER A 91 -1.64 -13.44 -4.14
C SER A 91 -2.58 -12.91 -3.07
N PHE A 92 -3.86 -12.79 -3.41
CA PHE A 92 -4.87 -12.33 -2.46
C PHE A 92 -5.11 -13.36 -1.35
N MET A 93 -5.24 -12.87 -0.12
CA MET A 93 -5.58 -13.69 1.03
C MET A 93 -7.04 -14.16 0.89
N PRO A 94 -7.31 -15.48 0.96
CA PRO A 94 -8.68 -15.97 0.99
C PRO A 94 -9.30 -15.71 2.37
N PHE A 95 -10.56 -15.29 2.40
CA PHE A 95 -11.37 -15.29 3.61
C PHE A 95 -12.25 -16.55 3.67
N ASP A 96 -12.11 -17.36 4.72
CA ASP A 96 -12.99 -18.51 4.98
C ASP A 96 -14.42 -18.03 5.33
N ASP A 97 -15.45 -18.71 4.77
CA ASP A 97 -16.90 -18.47 4.98
C ASP A 97 -17.41 -19.02 6.34
#